data_AF-A0A420IZ84-F1
#
_entry.id   AF-A0A420IZ84-F1
#
_cell.length_a   1.000
_cell.length_b   1.000
_cell.length_c   1.000
_cell.angle_alpha   90.00
_cell.angle_beta   90.00
_cell.angle_gamma   90.00
#
_symmetry.space_group_name_H-M   'P 1'
#
loop_
_entity.id
_entity.type
_entity.pdbx_description
1 polymer ?
#
loop_
_entity_poly.entity_id
_entity_poly.type
_entity_poly.pdbx_seq_one_letter_code
_entity_poly.pdbx_strand_id
1 'polypeptide(L)'
;MSAYNDKNLETPHEQLNDDDLWEKFQEDFKNWRLEDFKVVPNQFIIALRKLLKRRGVIVQKGRGYPIAQRLYDTIHQKDQLQWTEEEINEKLISDTSNFDSRYNPKQKNPNLSLILEKASGVVENQICQGRSR
;
A
#
# COMPACT_ATOMS: atom_id res chain seq x y z
N MET A 1 23.90 29.03 28.20
CA MET A 1 23.82 27.60 27.84
C MET A 1 22.42 27.09 28.16
N SER A 2 21.52 27.07 27.17
CA SER A 2 20.22 26.42 27.34
C SER A 2 20.42 24.91 27.16
N ALA A 3 20.22 24.14 28.22
CA ALA A 3 20.15 22.69 28.14
C ALA A 3 18.86 22.33 27.40
N TYR A 4 19.00 21.93 26.13
CA TYR A 4 17.90 21.32 25.39
C TYR A 4 17.55 20.00 26.09
N ASN A 5 16.41 20.01 26.77
CA ASN A 5 15.86 18.85 27.47
C ASN A 5 15.48 17.78 26.46
N ASP A 6 16.20 16.68 26.56
CA ASP A 6 16.20 15.49 25.72
C ASP A 6 14.97 14.59 25.98
N LYS A 7 13.75 15.14 25.86
CA LYS A 7 12.51 14.42 26.22
C LYS A 7 11.30 14.64 25.31
N ASN A 8 11.45 15.17 24.10
CA ASN A 8 10.35 15.23 23.12
C ASN A 8 10.87 15.10 21.69
N LEU A 9 11.47 13.95 21.36
CA LEU A 9 11.58 13.51 19.97
C LEU A 9 10.77 12.23 19.75
N GLU A 10 9.64 12.09 20.42
CA GLU A 10 8.54 11.33 19.83
C GLU A 10 7.99 12.21 18.71
N THR A 11 8.63 12.12 17.53
CA THR A 11 7.92 12.50 16.31
C THR A 11 6.60 11.76 16.37
N PRO A 12 5.44 12.44 16.35
CA PRO A 12 4.18 11.74 16.15
C PRO A 12 4.44 10.80 14.99
N HIS A 13 4.20 9.49 15.17
CA HIS A 13 4.19 8.58 14.05
C HIS A 13 3.03 9.06 13.17
N GLU A 14 3.30 10.07 12.34
CA GLU A 14 2.39 10.59 11.36
C GLU A 14 1.98 9.37 10.57
N GLN A 15 0.69 9.04 10.67
CA GLN A 15 0.10 7.97 9.89
C GLN A 15 0.00 8.51 8.45
N LEU A 16 1.17 8.69 7.83
CA LEU A 16 1.32 9.17 6.48
C LEU A 16 0.72 8.13 5.56
N ASN A 17 -0.22 8.59 4.73
CA ASN A 17 -0.95 7.80 3.75
C ASN A 17 -1.01 8.59 2.43
N ASP A 18 -1.31 7.89 1.35
CA ASP A 18 -1.49 8.42 0.00
C ASP A 18 -0.34 9.35 -0.45
N ASP A 19 -0.62 10.63 -0.68
CA ASP A 19 0.32 11.60 -1.26
C ASP A 19 1.41 11.99 -0.25
N ASP A 20 1.05 12.19 1.03
CA ASP A 20 2.02 12.57 2.08
C ASP A 20 3.06 11.46 2.29
N LEU A 21 2.63 10.19 2.22
CA LEU A 21 3.55 9.05 2.30
C LEU A 21 4.44 8.96 1.07
N TRP A 22 3.90 9.25 -0.11
CA TRP A 22 4.68 9.23 -1.35
C TRP A 22 5.75 10.32 -1.34
N GLU A 23 5.40 11.56 -0.98
CA GLU A 23 6.36 12.67 -0.85
C GLU A 23 7.45 12.35 0.17
N LYS A 24 7.07 11.85 1.35
CA LYS A 24 8.05 11.44 2.37
C LYS A 24 8.97 10.33 1.88
N PHE A 25 8.41 9.34 1.19
CA PHE A 25 9.19 8.25 0.59
C PHE A 25 10.18 8.77 -0.45
N GLN A 26 9.79 9.74 -1.28
CA GLN A 26 10.73 10.39 -2.21
C GLN A 26 11.83 11.14 -1.47
N GLU A 27 11.50 11.88 -0.41
CA GLU A 27 12.47 12.65 0.38
C GLU A 27 13.50 11.75 1.09
N ASP A 28 13.04 10.69 1.77
CA ASP A 28 13.89 9.78 2.55
C ASP A 28 14.87 9.01 1.65
N PHE A 29 14.44 8.69 0.43
CA PHE A 29 15.21 7.88 -0.51
C PHE A 29 15.76 8.69 -1.70
N LYS A 30 15.73 10.04 -1.66
CA LYS A 30 16.14 10.91 -2.78
C LYS A 30 17.57 10.68 -3.28
N ASN A 31 18.44 10.21 -2.40
CA ASN A 31 19.86 9.95 -2.72
C ASN A 31 20.14 8.48 -3.05
N TRP A 32 19.13 7.61 -2.97
CA TRP A 32 19.29 6.20 -3.27
C TRP A 32 19.33 5.97 -4.77
N ARG A 33 20.30 5.16 -5.19
CA ARG A 33 20.42 4.64 -6.54
C ARG A 33 19.76 3.26 -6.62
N LEU A 34 19.57 2.78 -7.84
CA LEU A 34 19.03 1.44 -8.08
C LEU A 34 19.85 0.35 -7.39
N GLU A 35 21.16 0.51 -7.34
CA GLU A 35 22.11 -0.42 -6.73
C GLU A 35 21.86 -0.54 -5.22
N ASP A 36 21.48 0.56 -4.57
CA ASP A 36 21.19 0.59 -3.14
C ASP A 36 19.94 -0.25 -2.83
N PHE A 37 18.93 -0.28 -3.72
CA PHE A 37 17.81 -1.20 -3.59
C PHE A 37 18.15 -2.66 -3.90
N LYS A 38 19.17 -2.92 -4.73
CA LYS A 38 19.60 -4.28 -5.10
C LYS A 38 20.40 -4.97 -4.01
N VAL A 39 21.11 -4.22 -3.15
CA VAL A 39 21.84 -4.80 -2.02
C VAL A 39 20.93 -5.17 -0.85
N VAL A 40 19.73 -4.56 -0.78
CA VAL A 40 18.76 -4.85 0.27
C VAL A 40 18.18 -6.26 0.08
N PRO A 41 18.08 -7.08 1.15
CA PRO A 41 17.46 -8.39 1.06
C PRO A 41 16.03 -8.31 0.52
N ASN A 42 15.71 -9.18 -0.44
CA ASN A 42 14.45 -9.13 -1.19
C ASN A 42 13.19 -9.13 -0.28
N GLN A 43 13.24 -9.77 0.88
CA GLN A 43 12.15 -9.76 1.86
C GLN A 43 11.76 -8.33 2.30
N PHE A 44 12.75 -7.45 2.50
CA PHE A 44 12.51 -6.07 2.91
C PHE A 44 12.01 -5.22 1.75
N ILE A 45 12.52 -5.44 0.53
CA ILE A 45 12.02 -4.81 -0.69
C ILE A 45 10.54 -5.14 -0.93
N ILE A 46 10.16 -6.41 -0.73
CA ILE A 46 8.77 -6.85 -0.81
C ILE A 46 7.91 -6.23 0.29
N ALA A 47 8.41 -6.21 1.54
CA ALA A 47 7.71 -5.63 2.67
C ALA A 47 7.47 -4.12 2.49
N LEU A 48 8.48 -3.39 2.04
CA LEU A 48 8.39 -1.96 1.73
C LEU A 48 7.34 -1.69 0.66
N ARG A 49 7.36 -2.44 -0.45
CA ARG A 49 6.33 -2.30 -1.49
C ARG A 49 4.93 -2.59 -0.95
N LYS A 50 4.78 -3.62 -0.12
CA LYS A 50 3.48 -3.96 0.50
C LYS A 50 2.99 -2.83 1.41
N LEU A 51 3.88 -2.23 2.20
CA LEU A 51 3.57 -1.11 3.09
C LEU A 51 3.09 0.10 2.30
N LEU A 52 3.85 0.52 1.28
CA LEU A 52 3.50 1.62 0.38
C LEU A 52 2.11 1.39 -0.25
N LYS A 53 1.90 0.22 -0.85
CA LYS A 53 0.60 -0.14 -1.45
C LYS A 53 -0.54 -0.20 -0.44
N ARG A 54 -0.28 -0.64 0.79
CA ARG A 54 -1.28 -0.74 1.84
C ARG A 54 -1.78 0.64 2.26
N ARG A 55 -0.89 1.63 2.22
CA ARG A 55 -1.16 3.02 2.60
C ARG A 55 -1.46 3.93 1.41
N GLY A 56 -1.87 3.35 0.27
CA GLY A 56 -2.34 4.13 -0.89
C GLY A 56 -1.28 4.59 -1.89
N VAL A 57 -0.01 4.25 -1.70
CA VAL A 57 1.05 4.55 -2.68
C VAL A 57 1.16 3.43 -3.72
N ILE A 58 0.98 3.78 -4.99
CA ILE A 58 1.10 2.81 -6.08
C ILE A 58 2.56 2.62 -6.46
N VAL A 59 2.99 1.36 -6.42
CA VAL A 59 4.26 0.93 -7.01
C VAL A 59 3.92 0.03 -8.19
N GLN A 60 4.27 0.47 -9.41
CA GLN A 60 3.92 -0.23 -10.65
C GLN A 60 4.38 -1.68 -10.62
N LYS A 61 3.52 -2.57 -11.11
CA LYS A 61 3.87 -3.97 -11.39
C LYS A 61 4.16 -4.08 -12.89
N GLY A 62 5.22 -4.79 -13.25
CA GLY A 62 5.51 -5.14 -14.64
C GLY A 62 6.17 -6.51 -14.72
N ARG A 63 5.76 -7.33 -15.71
CA ARG A 63 6.49 -8.58 -16.01
C ARG A 63 7.91 -8.23 -16.46
N GLY A 64 8.90 -8.94 -15.94
CA GLY A 64 10.32 -8.74 -16.29
C GLY A 64 11.03 -7.60 -15.57
N TYR A 65 10.34 -6.83 -14.70
CA TYR A 65 10.97 -5.74 -13.95
C TYR A 65 11.14 -6.10 -12.47
N PRO A 66 12.37 -6.01 -11.92
CA PRO A 66 12.62 -6.21 -10.49
C PRO A 66 11.85 -5.21 -9.62
N ILE A 67 11.45 -5.61 -8.41
CA ILE A 67 10.75 -4.70 -7.47
C ILE A 67 11.65 -3.51 -7.09
N ALA A 68 12.95 -3.75 -6.93
CA ALA A 68 13.94 -2.71 -6.70
C ALA A 68 13.90 -1.60 -7.76
N GLN A 69 13.77 -1.97 -9.04
CA GLN A 69 13.61 -1.00 -10.13
C GLN A 69 12.36 -0.17 -9.94
N ARG A 70 11.24 -0.80 -9.59
CA ARG A 70 9.97 -0.11 -9.44
C ARG A 70 9.95 0.86 -8.26
N LEU A 71 10.59 0.52 -7.15
CA LEU A 71 10.76 1.45 -6.03
C LEU A 71 11.63 2.64 -6.41
N TYR A 72 12.72 2.38 -7.14
CA TYR A 72 13.57 3.43 -7.68
C TYR A 72 12.80 4.37 -8.64
N ASP A 73 12.02 3.80 -9.56
CA ASP A 73 11.20 4.58 -10.48
C ASP A 73 10.17 5.44 -9.72
N THR A 74 9.55 4.90 -8.65
CA THR A 74 8.60 5.65 -7.79
C THR A 74 9.25 6.86 -7.11
N ILE A 75 10.54 6.78 -6.75
CA ILE A 75 11.29 7.91 -6.16
C ILE A 75 11.50 9.03 -7.17
N HIS A 76 11.67 8.68 -8.45
CA HIS A 76 11.96 9.63 -9.53
C HIS A 76 10.71 10.07 -10.31
N GLN A 77 9.55 9.57 -9.88
CA GLN A 77 8.28 9.85 -10.53
C GLN A 77 7.87 11.30 -10.23
N LYS A 78 7.41 12.02 -11.26
CA LYS A 78 7.03 13.44 -11.11
C LYS A 78 5.66 13.61 -10.45
N ASP A 79 4.72 12.73 -10.78
CA ASP A 79 3.34 12.78 -10.30
C ASP A 79 2.93 11.39 -9.83
N GLN A 80 2.28 11.27 -8.66
CA GLN A 80 1.79 9.99 -8.17
C GLN A 80 0.74 9.38 -9.11
N LEU A 81 0.81 8.06 -9.29
CA LEU A 81 -0.19 7.34 -10.07
C LEU A 81 -1.49 7.27 -9.30
N GLN A 82 -2.58 7.49 -10.02
CA GLN A 82 -3.94 7.34 -9.51
C GLN A 82 -4.34 5.87 -9.57
N TRP A 83 -5.06 5.41 -8.55
CA TRP A 83 -5.58 4.05 -8.51
C TRP A 83 -6.73 3.92 -9.51
N THR A 84 -6.71 2.90 -10.35
CA THR A 84 -7.89 2.55 -11.15
C THR A 84 -8.89 1.76 -10.30
N GLU A 85 -10.17 1.77 -10.69
CA GLU A 85 -11.21 1.04 -9.99
C GLU A 85 -10.92 -0.46 -9.93
N GLU A 86 -10.33 -1.01 -10.98
CA GLU A 86 -9.90 -2.41 -11.05
C GLU A 86 -8.80 -2.71 -10.02
N GLU A 87 -7.79 -1.86 -9.91
CA GLU A 87 -6.68 -2.04 -8.96
C GLU A 87 -7.16 -1.93 -7.51
N ILE A 88 -8.12 -1.05 -7.24
CA ILE A 88 -8.76 -0.93 -5.92
C ILE A 88 -9.52 -2.23 -5.60
N ASN A 89 -10.32 -2.73 -6.54
CA ASN A 89 -11.07 -3.98 -6.35
C ASN A 89 -10.12 -5.17 -6.14
N GLU A 90 -9.07 -5.30 -6.93
CA GLU A 90 -8.03 -6.34 -6.74
C GLU A 90 -7.38 -6.23 -5.35
N LYS A 91 -7.07 -5.02 -4.89
CA LYS A 91 -6.48 -4.80 -3.56
C LYS A 91 -7.45 -5.15 -2.44
N LEU A 92 -8.74 -4.84 -2.58
CA LEU A 92 -9.78 -5.18 -1.59
C LEU A 92 -10.04 -6.69 -1.52
N ILE A 93 -9.98 -7.39 -2.66
CA ILE A 93 -10.11 -8.86 -2.71
C ILE A 93 -8.89 -9.53 -2.06
N SER A 94 -7.68 -9.02 -2.33
CA SER A 94 -6.44 -9.64 -1.86
C SER A 94 -6.06 -9.31 -0.42
N ASP A 95 -6.51 -8.16 0.12
CA ASP A 95 -6.03 -7.64 1.40
C ASP A 95 -7.14 -6.87 2.14
N THR A 96 -8.26 -7.55 2.36
CA THR A 96 -9.57 -7.01 2.75
C THR A 96 -9.59 -6.23 4.07
N SER A 97 -8.62 -6.43 4.97
CA SER A 97 -8.66 -5.85 6.32
C SER A 97 -7.78 -4.62 6.53
N ASN A 98 -6.94 -4.22 5.57
CA ASN A 98 -5.84 -3.32 5.92
C ASN A 98 -5.45 -2.23 4.92
N PHE A 99 -6.25 -2.00 3.87
CA PHE A 99 -6.05 -0.90 2.93
C PHE A 99 -6.42 0.44 3.58
N ASP A 100 -5.41 1.19 4.02
CA ASP A 100 -5.53 2.46 4.73
C ASP A 100 -5.21 3.61 3.77
N SER A 101 -6.22 4.00 2.98
CA SER A 101 -6.07 4.93 1.88
C SER A 101 -7.41 5.58 1.56
N ARG A 102 -7.38 6.83 1.07
CA ARG A 102 -8.60 7.55 0.63
C ARG A 102 -9.39 6.83 -0.47
N TYR A 103 -8.74 5.91 -1.18
CA TYR A 103 -9.34 5.08 -2.23
C TYR A 103 -10.15 3.90 -1.68
N ASN A 104 -10.09 3.63 -0.36
CA ASN A 104 -10.88 2.56 0.25
C ASN A 104 -12.37 2.97 0.36
N PRO A 105 -13.29 2.28 -0.35
CA PRO A 105 -14.72 2.61 -0.29
C PRO A 105 -15.34 2.40 1.09
N LYS A 106 -14.74 1.55 1.95
CA LYS A 106 -15.19 1.35 3.34
C LYS A 106 -15.05 2.64 4.18
N GLN A 107 -14.08 3.50 3.86
CA GLN A 107 -13.89 4.77 4.56
C GLN A 107 -14.93 5.82 4.13
N LYS A 108 -15.45 5.74 2.89
CA LYS A 108 -16.44 6.68 2.35
C LYS A 108 -17.88 6.37 2.79
N ASN A 109 -18.18 5.13 3.20
CA ASN A 109 -19.50 4.79 3.73
C ASN A 109 -19.40 3.58 4.68
N PRO A 110 -19.54 3.77 6.01
CA PRO A 110 -19.43 2.68 6.99
C PRO A 110 -20.50 1.59 6.84
N ASN A 111 -21.52 1.79 5.97
CA ASN A 111 -22.51 0.77 5.64
C ASN A 111 -22.09 -0.17 4.49
N LEU A 112 -21.07 0.18 3.69
CA LEU A 112 -20.59 -0.67 2.58
C LEU A 112 -19.76 -1.85 3.05
N SER A 113 -19.09 -1.74 4.21
CA SER A 113 -18.39 -2.86 4.87
C SER A 113 -19.33 -4.03 5.14
N LEU A 114 -20.56 -3.74 5.59
CA LEU A 114 -21.59 -4.73 5.88
C LEU A 114 -22.10 -5.45 4.61
N ILE A 115 -22.04 -4.78 3.45
CA ILE A 115 -22.47 -5.34 2.16
C ILE A 115 -21.36 -6.19 1.54
N LEU A 116 -20.10 -5.75 1.63
CA LEU A 116 -18.95 -6.51 1.13
C LEU A 116 -18.72 -7.81 1.93
N GLU A 117 -18.90 -7.77 3.25
CA GLU A 117 -18.82 -8.96 4.13
C GLU A 117 -19.91 -9.99 3.78
N LYS A 118 -21.13 -9.51 3.52
CA LYS A 118 -22.23 -10.35 3.03
C LYS A 118 -21.95 -10.93 1.64
N ALA A 119 -21.31 -10.18 0.74
CA ALA A 119 -20.97 -10.64 -0.59
C ALA A 119 -19.89 -11.75 -0.59
N SER A 120 -18.87 -11.65 0.27
CA SER A 120 -17.86 -12.72 0.44
C SER A 120 -18.47 -14.02 0.98
N GLY A 121 -19.43 -13.95 1.91
CA GLY A 121 -20.13 -15.13 2.44
C GLY A 121 -21.11 -15.81 1.48
N VAL A 122 -21.51 -15.12 0.39
CA VAL A 122 -22.40 -15.69 -0.63
C VAL A 122 -21.63 -16.55 -1.64
N VAL A 123 -20.35 -16.26 -1.89
CA VAL A 123 -19.53 -17.03 -2.84
C VAL A 123 -19.19 -18.42 -2.29
N GLU A 124 -18.96 -18.57 -0.99
CA GLU A 124 -18.69 -19.89 -0.37
C GLU A 124 -19.93 -20.80 -0.34
N ASN A 125 -21.13 -20.25 -0.18
CA ASN A 125 -22.37 -21.03 -0.10
C ASN A 125 -22.95 -21.49 -1.45
N GLN A 126 -22.43 -21.01 -2.58
CA GLN A 126 -22.87 -21.47 -3.91
C GLN A 126 -22.05 -22.62 -4.48
N ILE A 127 -20.87 -22.94 -3.91
CA ILE A 127 -20.01 -24.03 -4.41
C ILE A 127 -20.49 -25.41 -3.93
N CYS A 128 -21.32 -25.49 -2.89
CA CYS A 128 -21.72 -26.78 -2.27
C CYS A 128 -23.08 -27.36 -2.73
N GLN A 129 -23.80 -26.73 -3.67
CA GLN A 129 -25.14 -27.18 -4.10
C GLN A 129 -25.17 -27.87 -5.48
N GLY A 130 -24.02 -28.35 -5.97
CA GLY A 130 -23.85 -28.79 -7.36
C GLY A 130 -23.27 -30.18 -7.57
N ARG A 131 -23.64 -31.21 -6.79
CA ARG A 131 -23.44 -32.62 -7.21
C ARG A 131 -24.38 -33.57 -6.47
N SER A 132 -25.54 -33.80 -7.07
CA SER A 132 -26.31 -35.04 -6.87
C SER A 132 -26.92 -35.41 -8.22
N ARG A 133 -26.31 -36.43 -8.84
CA ARG A 133 -26.96 -37.36 -9.75
C ARG A 133 -26.44 -38.74 -9.40
#